data_AF-A0AAW4ZVD5-F1
#
_entry.id   AF-A0AAW4ZVD5-F1
#
_cell.length_a   1.000
_cell.length_b   1.000
_cell.length_c   1.000
_cell.angle_alpha   90.00
_cell.angle_beta   90.00
_cell.angle_gamma   90.00
#
_symmetry.space_group_name_H-M   'P 1'
#
loop_
_entity.id
_entity.type
_entity.pdbx_description
1 polymer ?
#
loop_
_entity_poly.entity_id
_entity_poly.type
_entity_poly.pdbx_seq_one_letter_code
_entity_poly.pdbx_strand_id
1 'polypeptide(L)'
;EQGGIILYLRQEGRGIGLYNKIDAYKLQSQGMNTYEANNYLGFDDDLREFSEAAQMLTALGIQNIHLVTNNPKKIFDLQQNGINIVEVVGTNVHLKDGNEGYLKTKASYGHHRFNFDK
;
A
#
# COMPACT_ATOMS: atom_id res chain seq x y z
N GLU A 1 -1.63 7.34 25.83
CA GLU A 1 -1.23 7.04 24.44
C GLU A 1 -0.81 5.58 24.36
N GLN A 2 -1.34 4.80 23.42
CA GLN A 2 -0.84 3.45 23.16
C GLN A 2 0.31 3.59 22.16
N GLY A 3 1.50 3.09 22.52
CA GLY A 3 2.67 3.13 21.64
C GLY A 3 2.53 2.22 20.42
N GLY A 4 3.50 2.28 19.50
CA GLY A 4 3.47 1.45 18.28
C GLY A 4 4.80 1.49 17.52
N ILE A 5 4.85 0.77 16.40
CA ILE A 5 6.03 0.64 15.54
C ILE A 5 5.68 1.05 14.12
N ILE A 6 6.55 1.87 13.51
CA ILE A 6 6.50 2.18 12.08
C ILE A 6 7.68 1.47 11.41
N LEU A 7 7.38 0.52 10.54
CA LEU A 7 8.38 -0.13 9.69
C LEU A 7 8.47 0.61 8.36
N TYR A 8 9.63 1.22 8.10
CA TYR A 8 9.88 1.98 6.89
C TYR A 8 10.58 1.13 5.83
N LEU A 9 9.78 0.53 4.93
CA LEU A 9 10.28 -0.27 3.82
C LEU A 9 10.71 0.62 2.65
N ARG A 10 11.91 0.39 2.10
CA ARG A 10 12.48 1.18 1.00
C ARG A 10 11.98 0.72 -0.39
N GLN A 11 10.66 0.65 -0.55
CA GLN A 11 10.01 0.12 -1.77
C GLN A 11 9.21 1.22 -2.50
N GLU A 12 9.92 2.25 -2.95
CA GLU A 12 9.32 3.41 -3.63
C GLU A 12 8.57 3.02 -4.91
N GLY A 13 7.48 3.73 -5.23
CA GLY A 13 6.74 3.55 -6.48
C GLY A 13 5.96 2.22 -6.62
N ARG A 14 5.73 1.49 -5.54
CA ARG A 14 5.30 0.07 -5.60
C ARG A 14 6.37 -0.88 -6.14
N GLY A 15 7.63 -0.62 -5.82
CA GLY A 15 8.77 -1.45 -6.22
C GLY A 15 9.41 -1.04 -7.55
N ILE A 16 8.76 -0.17 -8.34
CA ILE A 16 9.31 0.31 -9.62
C ILE A 16 10.41 1.38 -9.42
N GLY A 17 10.56 1.93 -8.21
CA GLY A 17 11.54 2.97 -7.91
C GLY A 17 11.09 4.40 -8.27
N LEU A 18 11.88 5.38 -7.85
CA LEU A 18 11.51 6.80 -7.92
C LEU A 18 11.44 7.34 -9.35
N TYR A 19 12.40 7.00 -10.20
CA TYR A 19 12.45 7.51 -11.58
C TYR A 19 11.22 7.05 -12.38
N ASN A 20 10.91 5.75 -12.33
CA ASN A 20 9.73 5.20 -13.00
C ASN A 20 8.42 5.76 -12.43
N LYS A 21 8.37 6.10 -11.14
CA LYS A 21 7.23 6.80 -10.55
C LYS A 21 7.04 8.21 -11.15
N ILE A 22 8.13 8.93 -11.42
CA ILE A 22 8.06 10.24 -12.09
C ILE A 22 7.53 10.08 -13.52
N ASP A 23 7.99 9.06 -14.25
CA ASP A 23 7.49 8.77 -15.60
C ASP A 23 6.01 8.37 -15.58
N ALA A 24 5.59 7.56 -14.60
CA ALA A 24 4.18 7.20 -14.41
C ALA A 24 3.31 8.42 -14.07
N TYR A 25 3.84 9.43 -13.37
CA TYR A 25 3.12 10.68 -13.12
C TYR A 25 2.97 11.54 -14.38
N LYS A 26 3.97 11.53 -15.27
CA LYS A 26 3.84 12.19 -16.57
C LYS A 26 2.70 11.57 -17.38
N LEU A 27 2.60 10.25 -17.41
CA LEU A 27 1.50 9.54 -18.09
C LEU A 27 0.14 9.80 -17.42
N GLN A 28 0.09 9.84 -16.09
CA GLN A 28 -1.15 10.18 -15.36
C GLN A 28 -1.62 11.61 -15.65
N SER A 29 -0.70 12.57 -15.81
CA SER A 29 -1.06 13.94 -16.20
C SER A 29 -1.68 14.03 -17.60
N GLN A 30 -1.48 13.01 -18.43
CA GLN A 30 -2.05 12.88 -19.78
C GLN A 30 -3.39 12.11 -19.78
N GLY A 31 -3.90 11.75 -18.60
CA GLY A 31 -5.22 11.14 -18.41
C GLY A 31 -5.20 9.65 -18.08
N MET A 32 -4.03 9.00 -18.05
CA MET A 32 -3.95 7.59 -17.61
C MET A 32 -4.21 7.46 -16.12
N ASN A 33 -4.85 6.38 -15.70
CA ASN A 33 -4.90 6.05 -14.28
C ASN A 33 -3.57 5.43 -13.80
N THR A 34 -3.40 5.27 -12.48
CA THR A 34 -2.14 4.78 -11.92
C THR A 34 -1.75 3.38 -12.38
N TYR A 35 -2.71 2.49 -12.63
CA TYR A 35 -2.43 1.12 -13.10
C TYR A 35 -2.13 1.11 -14.60
N GLU A 36 -2.88 1.87 -15.40
CA GLU A 36 -2.61 2.04 -16.83
C GLU A 36 -1.20 2.61 -17.08
N ALA A 37 -0.80 3.63 -16.31
CA ALA A 37 0.54 4.21 -16.43
C ALA A 37 1.65 3.20 -16.08
N ASN A 38 1.45 2.38 -15.04
CA ASN A 38 2.42 1.34 -14.67
C ASN A 38 2.53 0.26 -15.75
N ASN A 39 1.39 -0.25 -16.23
CA ASN A 39 1.34 -1.27 -17.29
C ASN A 39 1.93 -0.74 -18.60
N TYR A 40 1.67 0.54 -18.95
CA TYR A 40 2.27 1.18 -20.12
C TYR A 40 3.81 1.22 -20.04
N LEU A 41 4.36 1.40 -18.83
CA LEU A 41 5.80 1.35 -18.57
C LEU A 41 6.35 -0.08 -18.44
N GLY A 42 5.51 -1.11 -18.59
CA GLY A 42 5.90 -2.52 -18.52
C GLY A 42 6.02 -3.09 -17.10
N PHE A 43 5.42 -2.43 -16.10
CA PHE A 43 5.41 -2.90 -14.71
C PHE A 43 4.05 -3.47 -14.31
N ASP A 44 4.08 -4.49 -13.46
CA ASP A 44 2.88 -4.98 -12.79
C ASP A 44 2.29 -3.90 -11.85
N ASP A 45 1.04 -4.12 -11.47
CA ASP A 45 0.26 -3.18 -10.66
C ASP A 45 0.86 -2.92 -9.27
N ASP A 46 1.51 -3.94 -8.67
CA ASP A 46 2.18 -3.84 -7.37
C ASP A 46 3.28 -4.91 -7.21
N LEU A 47 4.55 -4.49 -7.31
CA LEU A 47 5.72 -5.38 -7.19
C LEU A 47 6.28 -5.45 -5.74
N ARG A 48 5.56 -4.89 -4.77
CA ARG A 48 6.02 -4.88 -3.38
C ARG A 48 5.85 -6.25 -2.73
N GLU A 49 6.81 -6.59 -1.89
CA GLU A 49 6.78 -7.78 -1.06
C GLU A 49 6.93 -7.38 0.41
N PHE A 50 6.08 -7.95 1.28
CA PHE A 50 6.07 -7.60 2.71
C PHE A 50 6.78 -8.63 3.61
N SER A 51 7.51 -9.59 3.03
CA SER A 51 8.31 -10.56 3.76
C SER A 51 9.39 -9.90 4.63
N GLU A 52 10.03 -8.83 4.15
CA GLU A 52 10.99 -8.04 4.93
C GLU A 52 10.36 -7.48 6.21
N ALA A 53 9.12 -6.97 6.13
CA ALA A 53 8.42 -6.48 7.32
C ALA A 53 8.14 -7.59 8.34
N ALA A 54 7.77 -8.80 7.87
CA ALA A 54 7.58 -9.94 8.75
C ALA A 54 8.89 -10.39 9.43
N GLN A 55 10.01 -10.36 8.70
CA GLN A 55 11.34 -10.63 9.27
C GLN A 55 11.73 -9.58 10.32
N MET A 56 11.48 -8.30 10.06
CA MET A 56 11.72 -7.23 11.03
C MET A 56 10.90 -7.41 12.31
N LEU A 57 9.60 -7.74 12.18
CA LEU A 57 8.74 -8.01 13.33
C LEU A 57 9.24 -9.23 14.12
N THR A 58 9.62 -10.29 13.43
CA THR A 58 10.18 -11.51 14.05
C THR A 58 11.48 -11.21 14.79
N ALA A 59 12.38 -10.41 14.20
CA ALA A 59 13.63 -9.98 14.84
C ALA A 59 13.39 -9.14 16.11
N LEU A 60 12.27 -8.42 16.17
CA LEU A 60 11.82 -7.69 17.36
C LEU A 60 11.07 -8.59 18.37
N GLY A 61 10.89 -9.88 18.09
CA GLY A 61 10.14 -10.81 18.93
C GLY A 61 8.62 -10.61 18.88
N ILE A 62 8.10 -9.95 17.84
CA ILE A 62 6.69 -9.59 17.69
C ILE A 62 6.00 -10.52 16.71
N GLN A 63 4.97 -11.22 17.16
CA GLN A 63 4.18 -12.15 16.34
C GLN A 63 2.70 -11.77 16.23
N ASN A 64 2.17 -10.99 17.18
CA ASN A 64 0.77 -10.57 17.21
C ASN A 64 0.70 -9.05 17.03
N ILE A 65 -0.01 -8.57 16.02
CA ILE A 65 -0.12 -7.14 15.73
C ILE A 65 -1.55 -6.70 15.45
N HIS A 66 -1.84 -5.45 15.78
CA HIS A 66 -2.96 -4.71 15.19
C HIS A 66 -2.39 -3.96 13.98
N LEU A 67 -2.79 -4.36 12.79
CA LEU A 67 -2.21 -3.85 11.55
C LEU A 67 -3.01 -2.68 11.02
N VAL A 68 -2.38 -1.51 10.95
CA VAL A 68 -2.95 -0.32 10.32
C VAL A 68 -2.74 -0.40 8.80
N THR A 69 -3.78 -0.76 8.04
CA THR A 69 -3.71 -0.89 6.56
C THR A 69 -5.08 -0.92 5.90
N ASN A 70 -5.13 -0.40 4.67
CA ASN A 70 -6.25 -0.57 3.74
C ASN A 70 -5.91 -1.51 2.56
N ASN A 71 -4.65 -1.98 2.49
CA ASN A 71 -4.15 -2.84 1.42
C ASN A 71 -4.32 -4.33 1.80
N PRO A 72 -5.15 -5.10 1.08
CA PRO A 72 -5.33 -6.53 1.35
C PRO A 72 -4.07 -7.38 1.10
N LYS A 73 -3.22 -7.02 0.12
CA LYS A 73 -1.96 -7.75 -0.14
C LYS A 73 -1.04 -7.72 1.08
N LYS A 74 -0.97 -6.59 1.80
CA LYS A 74 -0.18 -6.46 3.04
C LYS A 74 -0.66 -7.40 4.14
N ILE A 75 -1.98 -7.61 4.24
CA ILE A 75 -2.56 -8.54 5.22
C ILE A 75 -2.15 -9.97 4.86
N PHE A 76 -2.38 -10.36 3.62
CA PHE A 76 -2.06 -11.69 3.11
C PHE A 76 -0.58 -12.02 3.26
N ASP A 77 0.32 -11.15 2.76
CA ASP A 77 1.76 -11.40 2.76
C ASP A 77 2.31 -11.52 4.19
N LEU A 78 1.85 -10.68 5.14
CA LEU A 78 2.28 -10.78 6.54
C LEU A 78 1.80 -12.07 7.22
N GLN A 79 0.57 -12.50 6.95
CA GLN A 79 0.03 -13.77 7.47
C GLN A 79 0.79 -14.98 6.93
N GLN A 80 1.09 -14.99 5.63
CA GLN A 80 1.88 -16.06 5.01
C GLN A 80 3.30 -16.15 5.58
N ASN A 81 3.85 -15.03 6.07
CA ASN A 81 5.16 -14.97 6.71
C ASN A 81 5.09 -15.15 8.24
N GLY A 82 3.99 -15.69 8.78
CA GLY A 82 3.89 -16.11 10.19
C GLY A 82 3.52 -15.01 11.18
N ILE A 83 3.08 -13.84 10.71
CA ILE A 83 2.59 -12.77 11.58
C ILE A 83 1.08 -12.93 11.79
N ASN A 84 0.67 -13.05 13.05
CA ASN A 84 -0.73 -13.07 13.43
C ASN A 84 -1.30 -11.64 13.49
N ILE A 85 -2.28 -11.37 12.64
CA ILE A 85 -2.99 -10.09 12.60
C ILE A 85 -4.24 -10.23 13.47
N VAL A 86 -4.19 -9.67 14.66
CA VAL A 86 -5.29 -9.71 15.64
C VAL A 86 -6.42 -8.79 15.24
N GLU A 87 -6.08 -7.64 14.65
CA GLU A 87 -7.03 -6.63 14.20
C GLU A 87 -6.48 -5.92 12.97
N VAL A 88 -7.35 -5.57 12.02
CA VAL A 88 -7.02 -4.67 10.90
C VAL A 88 -7.69 -3.34 11.16
N VAL A 89 -6.88 -2.31 11.39
CA VAL A 89 -7.33 -0.94 11.62
C VAL A 89 -7.26 -0.19 10.30
N GLY A 90 -8.42 0.18 9.74
CA GLY A 90 -8.47 0.94 8.50
C GLY A 90 -7.89 2.35 8.68
N THR A 91 -7.16 2.87 7.68
CA THR A 91 -6.76 4.28 7.70
C THR A 91 -7.85 5.15 7.11
N ASN A 92 -8.20 6.22 7.83
CA ASN A 92 -9.09 7.24 7.30
C ASN A 92 -8.44 7.92 6.09
N VAL A 93 -9.26 8.20 5.08
CA VAL A 93 -8.80 8.89 3.87
C VAL A 93 -9.54 10.20 3.76
N HIS A 94 -8.77 11.28 3.65
CA HIS A 94 -9.35 12.60 3.43
C HIS A 94 -9.50 12.84 1.93
N LEU A 95 -10.74 13.03 1.48
CA LEU A 95 -11.06 13.42 0.11
C LEU A 95 -10.67 14.88 -0.13
N LYS A 96 -9.97 15.13 -1.24
CA LYS A 96 -9.68 16.46 -1.78
C LYS A 96 -9.94 16.42 -3.28
N ASP A 97 -10.26 17.55 -3.89
CA ASP A 97 -10.63 17.64 -5.32
C ASP A 97 -9.59 17.01 -6.27
N GLY A 98 -8.30 16.97 -5.88
CA GLY A 98 -7.24 16.35 -6.68
C GLY A 98 -6.95 14.86 -6.42
N ASN A 99 -7.55 14.22 -5.40
CA ASN A 99 -7.25 12.82 -5.05
C ASN A 99 -8.44 11.86 -5.23
N GLU A 100 -9.62 12.36 -5.59
CA GLU A 100 -10.83 11.56 -5.70
C GLU A 100 -10.67 10.44 -6.75
N GLY A 101 -10.18 10.76 -7.95
CA GLY A 101 -9.95 9.78 -9.01
C GLY A 101 -8.96 8.68 -8.58
N TYR A 102 -7.87 9.07 -7.91
CA TYR A 102 -6.88 8.13 -7.38
C TYR A 102 -7.46 7.18 -6.33
N LEU A 103 -8.28 7.68 -5.41
CA LEU A 103 -8.93 6.88 -4.38
C LEU A 103 -9.98 5.94 -4.98
N LYS A 104 -10.78 6.41 -5.94
CA LYS A 104 -11.72 5.57 -6.70
C LYS A 104 -11.00 4.42 -7.39
N THR A 105 -9.92 4.70 -8.13
CA THR A 105 -9.12 3.67 -8.81
C THR A 105 -8.51 2.67 -7.81
N LYS A 106 -8.03 3.13 -6.65
CA LYS A 106 -7.53 2.20 -5.61
C LYS A 106 -8.61 1.30 -5.02
N ALA A 107 -9.83 1.82 -4.84
CA ALA A 107 -10.95 1.05 -4.32
C ALA A 107 -11.46 0.02 -5.34
N SER A 108 -11.69 0.46 -6.58
CA SER A 108 -12.28 -0.39 -7.62
C SER A 108 -11.30 -1.43 -8.17
N TYR A 109 -10.04 -1.05 -8.39
CA TYR A 109 -9.05 -1.88 -9.08
C TYR A 109 -8.06 -2.54 -8.11
N GLY A 110 -7.64 -1.83 -7.05
CA GLY A 110 -6.74 -2.38 -6.04
C GLY A 110 -7.44 -3.13 -4.90
N HIS A 111 -8.77 -3.12 -4.87
CA HIS A 111 -9.59 -3.66 -3.77
C HIS A 111 -9.23 -3.08 -2.39
N HIS A 112 -8.71 -1.85 -2.35
CA HIS A 112 -8.44 -1.17 -1.09
C HIS A 112 -9.75 -0.82 -0.38
N ARG A 113 -9.82 -1.07 0.93
CA ARG A 113 -10.98 -0.69 1.75
C ARG A 113 -10.73 0.68 2.37
N PHE A 114 -11.59 1.64 2.10
CA PHE A 114 -11.47 3.00 2.62
C PHE A 114 -12.70 3.35 3.45
N ASN A 115 -12.51 3.90 4.65
CA ASN A 115 -13.58 4.58 5.38
C ASN A 115 -13.57 6.05 4.98
N PHE A 116 -14.66 6.49 4.33
CA PHE A 116 -14.89 7.88 3.91
C PHE A 116 -15.68 8.63 4.99
N ASP A 117 -15.21 8.59 6.23
CA ASP A 117 -15.83 9.41 7.28
C ASP A 117 -15.26 10.84 7.20
N LYS A 118 -16.19 11.81 7.18
CA LYS A 118 -15.96 13.26 7.04
C LYS A 118 -15.25 13.86 8.25
#